data_AF-A0A3N5MRF3-F1
#
_entry.id   AF-A0A3N5MRF3-F1
#
_cell.length_a   1.000
_cell.length_b   1.000
_cell.length_c   1.000
_cell.angle_alpha   90.00
_cell.angle_beta   90.00
_cell.angle_gamma   90.00
#
_symmetry.space_group_name_H-M   'P 1'
#
loop_
_entity.id
_entity.type
_entity.pdbx_description
1 polymer ?
#
loop_
_entity_poly.entity_id
_entity_poly.type
_entity_poly.pdbx_seq_one_letter_code
_entity_poly.pdbx_strand_id
1 'polypeptide(L)' 'MKSGLRNQLAEKMAGEITLSDSPGHALKKWRMNFEIAPGVLSERLGVSPSVISDYEGGRRKSPGTAVVGKIVDTL' A
#
# COMPACT_ATOMS: atom_id res chain seq x y z
N MET A 1 -12.72 4.97 18.00
CA MET A 1 -12.87 5.71 16.74
C MET A 1 -11.48 6.03 16.21
N LYS A 2 -11.10 5.60 14.99
CA LYS A 2 -9.86 6.07 14.35
C LYS A 2 -9.94 7.60 14.27
N SER A 3 -8.88 8.31 14.63
CA SER A 3 -8.87 9.79 14.60
C SER A 3 -9.23 10.27 13.19
N GLY A 4 -9.97 11.39 13.08
CA GLY A 4 -10.39 11.91 11.77
C GLY A 4 -9.22 12.11 10.80
N LEU A 5 -8.05 12.50 11.33
CA LEU A 5 -6.82 12.65 10.57
C LEU A 5 -6.33 11.32 9.95
N ARG A 6 -6.42 10.20 10.69
CA ARG A 6 -6.02 8.89 10.16
C ARG A 6 -6.94 8.47 9.02
N ASN A 7 -8.24 8.72 9.12
CA ASN A 7 -9.18 8.38 8.05
C ASN A 7 -8.91 9.22 6.80
N GLN A 8 -8.67 10.52 6.94
CA GLN A 8 -8.32 11.39 5.82
C GLN A 8 -7.02 10.95 5.13
N LEU A 9 -6.01 10.55 5.91
CA LEU A 9 -4.76 10.03 5.36
C LEU A 9 -5.00 8.71 4.61
N ALA A 10 -5.78 7.80 5.20
CA ALA A 10 -6.13 6.53 4.57
C ALA A 10 -6.89 6.73 3.25
N GLU A 11 -7.86 7.64 3.20
CA GLU A 11 -8.60 8.00 1.99
C GLU A 11 -7.66 8.58 0.92
N LYS A 12 -6.73 9.46 1.32
CA LYS A 12 -5.75 10.03 0.41
C LYS A 12 -4.80 8.97 -0.16
N MET A 13 -4.32 8.07 0.69
CA MET A 13 -3.46 6.96 0.27
C MET A 13 -4.18 6.02 -0.69
N ALA A 14 -5.40 5.59 -0.33
CA ALA A 14 -6.20 4.69 -1.15
C ALA A 14 -6.55 5.34 -2.51
N GLY A 15 -7.00 6.60 -2.49
CA GLY A 15 -7.32 7.35 -3.70
C GLY A 15 -6.11 7.50 -4.62
N GLU A 16 -4.94 7.83 -4.06
CA GLU A 16 -3.73 7.96 -4.87
C GLU A 16 -3.29 6.62 -5.47
N ILE A 17 -3.33 5.53 -4.71
CA ILE A 17 -2.96 4.19 -5.20
C ILE A 17 -3.93 3.75 -6.31
N THR A 18 -5.23 3.96 -6.12
CA THR A 18 -6.26 3.48 -7.06
C THR A 18 -6.34 4.32 -8.33
N LEU A 19 -6.12 5.63 -8.26
CA LEU A 19 -6.21 6.54 -9.41
C LEU A 19 -4.89 6.72 -10.16
N SER A 20 -3.78 6.18 -9.65
CA SER A 20 -2.48 6.29 -10.31
C SER A 20 -2.40 5.40 -11.56
N ASP A 21 -1.76 5.91 -12.61
CA ASP A 21 -1.32 5.11 -13.78
C ASP A 21 -0.34 4.01 -13.40
N SER A 22 0.32 4.15 -12.23
CA SER A 22 1.20 3.13 -11.67
C SER A 22 0.94 2.90 -10.18
N PRO A 23 -0.11 2.12 -9.83
CA PRO A 23 -0.48 1.83 -8.44
C PRO A 23 0.67 1.25 -7.60
N GLY A 24 1.53 0.46 -8.24
CA GLY A 24 2.74 -0.09 -7.63
C GLY A 24 3.74 0.96 -7.16
N HIS A 25 3.98 1.98 -7.99
CA HIS A 25 4.85 3.10 -7.61
C HIS A 25 4.21 3.96 -6.53
N ALA A 26 2.90 4.22 -6.59
CA ALA A 26 2.18 4.95 -5.56
C ALA A 26 2.26 4.22 -4.20
N LEU A 27 2.08 2.90 -4.19
CA LEU A 27 2.25 2.05 -3.00
C LEU A 27 3.68 2.15 -2.46
N LYS A 28 4.68 1.97 -3.32
CA LYS A 28 6.10 2.07 -2.95
C LYS A 28 6.40 3.44 -2.32
N LYS A 29 5.88 4.52 -2.90
CA LYS A 29 6.02 5.88 -2.39
C LYS A 29 5.49 5.98 -0.96
N TRP A 30 4.26 5.54 -0.72
CA TRP A 30 3.67 5.58 0.61
C TRP A 30 4.44 4.72 1.61
N ARG A 31 4.83 3.49 1.25
CA ARG A 31 5.67 2.66 2.11
C ARG A 31 6.97 3.35 2.51
N MET A 32 7.66 3.98 1.56
CA MET A 32 8.90 4.72 1.82
C MET A 32 8.67 5.97 2.67
N ASN A 33 7.56 6.69 2.49
CA ASN A 33 7.21 7.85 3.32
C ASN A 33 7.02 7.49 4.80
N PHE A 34 6.59 6.26 5.09
CA PHE A 34 6.52 5.71 6.45
C PHE A 34 7.79 4.98 6.89
N GLU A 35 8.84 4.97 6.05
CA GLU A 35 10.13 4.32 6.32
C GLU A 35 10.00 2.80 6.60
N ILE A 36 8.96 2.17 6.07
CA ILE A 36 8.68 0.75 6.28
C ILE A 36 9.48 -0.08 5.27
N ALA A 37 10.27 -1.06 5.73
CA ALA A 37 10.93 -2.00 4.83
C ALA A 37 9.91 -2.94 4.15
N PRO A 38 10.12 -3.39 2.89
CA PRO A 38 9.20 -4.31 2.20
C PRO A 38 8.90 -5.58 2.99
N GLY A 39 9.91 -6.13 3.69
CA GLY A 39 9.77 -7.33 4.54
C GLY A 39 8.82 -7.13 5.72
N VAL A 40 8.87 -5.95 6.35
CA VAL A 40 7.99 -5.60 7.48
C VAL A 40 6.54 -5.50 6.99
N LEU A 41 6.33 -4.86 5.84
CA LEU A 41 5.00 -4.78 5.24
C LEU A 41 4.48 -6.17 4.85
N SER A 42 5.32 -7.03 4.28
CA SER A 42 4.91 -8.39 3.90
C SER A 42 4.54 -9.25 5.11
N GLU A 43 5.31 -9.13 6.20
CA GLU A 43 5.04 -9.84 7.46
C GLU A 43 3.68 -9.43 8.04
N ARG A 44 3.44 -8.12 8.15
CA ARG A 44 2.15 -7.59 8.66
C ARG A 44 0.95 -7.98 7.80
N LEU A 45 1.15 -8.13 6.49
CA LEU A 45 0.11 -8.54 5.55
C LEU A 45 -0.06 -10.07 5.46
N GLY A 46 0.83 -10.86 6.08
CA GLY A 46 0.83 -12.32 5.99
C GLY A 46 1.11 -12.83 4.57
N VAL A 47 1.93 -12.11 3.80
CA VAL A 47 2.32 -12.47 2.43
C VAL A 47 3.83 -12.61 2.30
N SER A 48 4.28 -13.25 1.22
CA SER A 48 5.70 -13.29 0.86
C SER A 48 6.22 -11.87 0.54
N PRO A 49 7.49 -11.53 0.89
CA PRO A 49 8.14 -10.31 0.42
C PRO A 49 8.10 -10.13 -1.10
N SER A 50 8.12 -11.24 -1.86
CA SER A 50 8.01 -11.19 -3.33
C SER A 50 6.69 -10.58 -3.81
N VAL A 51 5.61 -10.73 -3.04
CA VAL A 51 4.30 -10.14 -3.37
C VAL A 51 4.37 -8.62 -3.30
N ILE A 52 5.05 -8.08 -2.28
CA ILE A 52 5.25 -6.63 -2.16
C ILE A 52 6.12 -6.14 -3.31
N SER A 53 7.23 -6.84 -3.60
CA SER A 53 8.08 -6.50 -4.74
C SER A 53 7.37 -6.62 -6.10
N ASP A 54 6.43 -7.55 -6.27
CA ASP A 54 5.62 -7.70 -7.48
C ASP A 54 4.66 -6.52 -7.68
N TYR A 55 4.06 -6.03 -6.60
CA TYR A 55 3.24 -4.83 -6.65
C TYR A 55 4.09 -3.60 -6.95
N GLU A 56 5.15 -3.38 -6.17
CA GLU A 56 6.02 -2.20 -6.32
C GLU A 56 6.76 -2.16 -7.66
N GLY A 57 7.09 -3.33 -8.21
CA GLY A 57 7.75 -3.47 -9.51
C GLY A 57 6.79 -3.49 -10.70
N GLY A 58 5.48 -3.34 -10.49
CA GLY A 58 4.48 -3.29 -11.57
C GLY A 58 4.24 -4.62 -12.29
N ARG A 59 4.72 -5.76 -11.75
CA ARG A 59 4.48 -7.09 -12.33
C ARG A 59 3.03 -7.55 -12.15
N ARG A 60 2.38 -7.10 -11.07
CA ARG A 60 0.93 -7.24 -10.90
C ARG A 60 0.25 -5.95 -11.33
N LYS A 61 -0.49 -6.02 -12.44
CA LYS A 61 -1.33 -4.92 -12.91
C LYS A 61 -2.47 -4.70 -11.92
N SER A 62 -2.33 -3.65 -11.13
CA SER A 62 -3.30 -3.11 -10.17
C SER A 62 -3.61 -4.01 -8.96
N PRO A 63 -3.29 -3.58 -7.72
CA PRO A 63 -3.79 -4.24 -6.53
C PRO A 63 -5.33 -4.11 -6.46
N GLY A 64 -6.02 -5.21 -6.18
CA GLY A 64 -7.47 -5.18 -5.95
C GLY A 64 -7.84 -4.31 -4.75
N THR A 65 -9.07 -3.80 -4.70
CA THR A 65 -9.55 -2.89 -3.64
C THR A 65 -9.36 -3.45 -2.22
N ALA A 66 -9.58 -4.75 -2.04
CA ALA A 66 -9.34 -5.43 -0.76
C ALA A 66 -7.86 -5.43 -0.34
N VAL A 67 -6.93 -5.50 -1.31
CA VAL A 67 -5.48 -5.44 -1.05
C VAL A 67 -5.08 -4.00 -0.71
N VAL A 68 -5.58 -3.01 -1.44
CA VAL A 68 -5.35 -1.59 -1.14
C VAL A 68 -5.80 -1.27 0.29
N GLY A 69 -7.01 -1.69 0.67
CA GLY A 69 -7.52 -1.49 2.03
C GLY A 69 -6.60 -2.09 3.10
N LYS A 70 -6.14 -3.34 2.92
CA LYS A 70 -5.21 -3.98 3.85
C LYS A 70 -3.88 -3.24 3.94
N ILE A 71 -3.33 -2.80 2.82
CA ILE A 71 -2.05 -2.07 2.77
C ILE A 71 -2.17 -0.75 3.50
N VAL A 72 -3.18 0.05 3.18
CA VAL A 72 -3.42 1.35 3.82
C VAL A 72 -3.68 1.22 5.32
N ASP A 73 -4.33 0.15 5.77
CA ASP A 73 -4.51 -0.09 7.20
C ASP A 73 -3.26 -0.59 7.93
N THR A 74 -2.29 -1.12 7.18
CA THR A 74 -1.05 -1.71 7.70
C THR A 74 0.12 -0.71 7.74
N LEU A 75 0.15 0.20 6.77
CA LEU A 75 1.04 1.37 6.73
C LEU A 75 0.66 2.35 7.84
#